data_AF-A0A930B5S3-F1
#
_entry.id   AF-A0A930B5S3-F1
#
_cell.length_a   1.000
_cell.length_b   1.000
_cell.length_c   1.000
_cell.angle_alpha   90.00
_cell.angle_beta   90.00
_cell.angle_gamma   90.00
#
_symmetry.space_group_name_H-M   'P 1'
#
loop_
_entity.id
_entity.type
_entity.pdbx_description
1 polymer ?
#
loop_
_entity_poly.entity_id
_entity_poly.type
_entity_poly.pdbx_seq_one_letter_code
_entity_poly.pdbx_strand_id
1 'polypeptide(L)'
;MAKRYYELHVSGCTRHLPVLNISDKVAIAGFVILGDVEIVENTARDLAAKVPKDCEYVMTAETKGIPLAAELARNLGQKTYLVARKSVKAYMDDPICVEDESITTMGKQKLYLSASDVALIRGKKVL
;
A
#
# COMPACT_ATOMS: atom_id res chain seq x y z
N MET A 1 6.14 -26.03 16.17
CA MET A 1 5.03 -25.92 15.19
C MET A 1 5.60 -26.08 13.79
N ALA A 2 5.00 -26.91 12.93
CA ALA A 2 5.45 -27.03 11.55
C ALA A 2 5.30 -25.69 10.83
N LYS A 3 6.31 -25.28 10.04
CA LYS A 3 6.20 -24.07 9.22
C LYS A 3 5.19 -24.34 8.10
N ARG A 4 4.02 -23.70 8.18
CA ARG A 4 2.99 -23.74 7.13
C ARG A 4 3.27 -22.63 6.15
N TYR A 5 3.24 -22.94 4.86
CA TYR A 5 3.46 -21.99 3.78
C TYR A 5 2.27 -21.99 2.83
N TYR A 6 1.99 -20.83 2.25
CA TYR A 6 1.09 -20.64 1.13
C TYR A 6 1.90 -20.24 -0.10
N GLU A 7 1.75 -20.97 -1.19
CA GLU A 7 2.39 -20.64 -2.46
C GLU A 7 1.57 -19.57 -3.20
N LEU A 8 2.13 -18.38 -3.32
CA LEU A 8 1.56 -17.26 -4.08
C LEU A 8 2.14 -17.30 -5.51
N HIS A 9 1.26 -17.26 -6.50
CA HIS A 9 1.62 -16.92 -7.89
C HIS A 9 1.00 -15.58 -8.26
N VAL A 10 1.81 -14.58 -8.60
CA VAL A 10 1.31 -13.26 -9.03
C VAL A 10 2.25 -12.65 -10.05
N SER A 11 1.71 -12.15 -11.16
CA SER A 11 2.47 -11.40 -12.18
C SER A 11 3.75 -12.14 -12.67
N GLY A 12 3.69 -13.48 -12.74
CA GLY A 12 4.83 -14.34 -13.11
C GLY A 12 5.81 -14.68 -11.98
N CYS A 13 5.61 -14.16 -10.77
CA CYS A 13 6.43 -14.46 -9.60
C CYS A 13 5.80 -15.55 -8.73
N THR A 14 6.63 -16.45 -8.19
CA THR A 14 6.25 -17.42 -7.16
C THR A 14 6.87 -17.05 -5.82
N ARG A 15 6.09 -17.05 -4.72
CA ARG A 15 6.56 -16.79 -3.35
C ARG A 15 5.95 -17.78 -2.37
N HIS A 16 6.75 -18.24 -1.40
CA HIS A 16 6.27 -19.08 -0.30
C HIS A 16 6.05 -18.22 0.94
N LEU A 17 4.79 -17.87 1.19
CA LEU A 17 4.41 -16.97 2.28
C LEU A 17 4.17 -17.76 3.58
N PRO A 18 4.74 -17.36 4.73
CA PRO A 18 4.44 -18.01 5.99
C PRO A 18 2.96 -17.82 6.35
N VAL A 19 2.28 -18.87 6.77
CA VAL A 19 0.89 -18.79 7.25
C VAL A 19 0.87 -18.44 8.74
N LEU A 20 0.40 -17.23 9.05
CA LEU A 20 0.35 -16.64 10.39
C LEU A 20 -1.08 -16.72 10.93
N ASN A 21 -1.26 -17.28 12.13
CA ASN A 21 -2.56 -17.21 12.82
C ASN A 21 -2.74 -15.82 13.42
N ILE A 22 -3.86 -15.18 13.11
CA ILE A 22 -4.30 -13.91 13.71
C ILE A 22 -5.23 -14.20 14.90
N SER A 23 -6.00 -15.28 14.82
CA SER A 23 -6.80 -15.84 15.90
C SER A 23 -6.91 -17.36 15.74
N ASP A 24 -7.63 -18.03 16.63
CA ASP A 24 -7.86 -19.49 16.56
C ASP A 24 -8.61 -19.93 15.30
N LYS A 25 -9.35 -19.00 14.66
CA LYS A 25 -10.17 -19.29 13.48
C LYS A 25 -9.67 -18.61 12.19
N VAL A 26 -8.72 -17.69 12.30
CA VAL A 26 -8.28 -16.86 11.18
C VAL A 26 -6.77 -16.93 11.04
N ALA A 27 -6.32 -17.28 9.84
CA ALA A 27 -4.92 -17.23 9.45
C ALA A 27 -4.75 -16.43 8.16
N ILE A 28 -3.60 -15.77 8.01
CA ILE A 28 -3.24 -15.02 6.81
C ILE A 28 -1.93 -15.54 6.24
N ALA A 29 -1.76 -15.42 4.92
CA ALA A 29 -0.46 -15.55 4.29
C ALA A 29 0.33 -14.25 4.51
N GLY A 30 1.39 -14.31 5.32
CA GLY A 30 2.19 -13.16 5.71
C GLY A 30 3.04 -12.63 4.58
N PHE A 31 2.52 -11.68 3.80
CA PHE A 31 3.26 -11.03 2.72
C PHE A 31 3.96 -9.75 3.18
N VAL A 32 5.26 -9.65 2.86
CA VAL A 32 6.05 -8.43 3.05
C VAL A 32 6.70 -8.09 1.71
N ILE A 33 6.18 -7.04 1.07
CA ILE A 33 6.65 -6.58 -0.23
C ILE A 33 7.94 -5.73 -0.15
N LEU A 34 8.30 -5.26 1.05
CA LEU A 34 9.50 -4.44 1.25
C LEU A 34 10.75 -5.27 0.97
N GLY A 35 11.53 -4.86 -0.04
CA GLY A 35 12.73 -5.57 -0.50
C GLY A 35 12.50 -6.51 -1.68
N ASP A 36 11.25 -6.75 -2.10
CA ASP A 36 10.92 -7.61 -3.23
C ASP A 36 10.72 -6.80 -4.51
N VAL A 37 11.82 -6.46 -5.18
CA VAL A 37 11.81 -5.61 -6.38
C VAL A 37 11.08 -6.30 -7.55
N GLU A 38 11.34 -7.60 -7.75
CA GLU A 38 10.80 -8.36 -8.89
C GLU A 38 9.26 -8.40 -8.87
N ILE A 39 8.65 -8.72 -7.71
CA ILE A 39 7.19 -8.78 -7.62
C ILE A 39 6.56 -7.40 -7.75
N VAL A 40 7.24 -6.33 -7.29
CA VAL A 40 6.79 -4.95 -7.38
C VAL A 40 6.77 -4.50 -8.85
N GLU A 41 7.86 -4.66 -9.59
CA GLU A 41 7.96 -4.27 -10.99
C GLU A 41 6.94 -4.99 -11.86
N ASN A 42 6.86 -6.33 -11.73
CA ASN A 42 5.92 -7.13 -12.51
C ASN A 42 4.47 -6.78 -12.19
N THR A 43 4.13 -6.63 -10.91
CA THR A 43 2.75 -6.32 -10.50
C THR A 43 2.36 -4.89 -10.86
N ALA A 44 3.27 -3.91 -10.72
CA ALA A 44 3.00 -2.54 -11.13
C ALA A 44 2.72 -2.42 -12.63
N ARG A 45 3.51 -3.11 -13.47
CA ARG A 45 3.28 -3.18 -14.92
C ARG A 45 1.90 -3.74 -15.24
N ASP A 46 1.56 -4.88 -14.65
CA ASP A 46 0.30 -5.57 -14.91
C ASP A 46 -0.92 -4.80 -14.37
N LEU A 47 -0.75 -4.06 -13.26
CA LEU A 47 -1.77 -3.18 -12.69
C LEU A 47 -1.97 -1.92 -13.53
N ALA A 48 -0.90 -1.30 -14.06
CA ALA A 48 -0.99 -0.08 -14.87
C ALA A 48 -1.87 -0.27 -16.11
N ALA A 49 -1.93 -1.48 -16.66
CA ALA A 49 -2.84 -1.82 -17.76
C ALA A 49 -4.34 -1.78 -17.36
N LYS A 50 -4.65 -1.93 -16.07
CA LYS A 50 -6.00 -2.00 -15.51
C LYS A 50 -6.47 -0.71 -14.86
N VAL A 51 -5.56 0.21 -14.52
CA VAL A 51 -5.88 1.49 -13.91
C VAL A 51 -6.70 2.35 -14.89
N PRO A 52 -7.78 3.02 -14.44
CA PRO A 52 -8.52 3.97 -15.25
C PRO A 52 -7.62 5.03 -15.87
N LYS A 53 -7.81 5.31 -17.17
CA LYS A 53 -6.93 6.24 -17.92
C LYS A 53 -7.01 7.69 -17.43
N ASP A 54 -8.06 8.03 -16.70
CA ASP A 54 -8.30 9.32 -16.07
C ASP A 54 -7.82 9.38 -14.61
N CYS A 55 -7.07 8.37 -14.13
CA CYS A 55 -6.40 8.42 -12.84
C CYS A 55 -5.28 9.47 -12.84
N GLU A 56 -5.36 10.45 -11.93
CA GLU A 56 -4.40 11.54 -11.84
C GLU A 56 -3.31 11.28 -10.80
N TYR A 57 -3.62 10.57 -9.71
CA TYR A 57 -2.66 10.24 -8.65
C TYR A 57 -2.89 8.86 -8.06
N VAL A 58 -1.81 8.18 -7.70
CA VAL A 58 -1.83 6.99 -6.83
C VAL A 58 -1.58 7.42 -5.39
N MET A 59 -2.37 6.89 -4.45
CA MET A 59 -2.15 7.04 -3.01
C MET A 59 -2.00 5.67 -2.33
N THR A 60 -1.20 5.62 -1.27
CA THR A 60 -1.11 4.45 -0.40
C THR A 60 -1.02 4.86 1.07
N ALA A 61 -1.28 3.92 1.99
CA ALA A 61 -0.86 4.04 3.37
C ALA A 61 0.58 3.52 3.57
N GLU A 62 1.31 4.10 4.52
CA GLU A 62 2.65 3.61 4.89
C GLU A 62 2.58 2.24 5.62
N THR A 63 3.61 1.39 5.55
CA THR A 63 4.85 1.50 4.77
C THR A 63 4.88 0.50 3.63
N LYS A 64 4.23 -0.66 3.80
CA LYS A 64 4.33 -1.78 2.88
C LYS A 64 3.82 -1.44 1.48
N GLY A 65 2.81 -0.59 1.32
CA GLY A 65 2.31 -0.21 -0.01
C GLY A 65 3.22 0.74 -0.80
N ILE A 66 4.22 1.37 -0.16
CA ILE A 66 5.06 2.41 -0.77
C ILE A 66 5.79 1.94 -2.04
N PRO A 67 6.49 0.78 -2.06
CA PRO A 67 7.20 0.35 -3.27
C PRO A 67 6.26 0.14 -4.46
N LEU A 68 5.09 -0.45 -4.22
CA LEU A 68 4.11 -0.71 -5.27
C LEU A 68 3.48 0.59 -5.78
N ALA A 69 3.13 1.52 -4.89
CA ALA A 69 2.57 2.82 -5.28
C ALA A 69 3.58 3.65 -6.09
N ALA A 70 4.84 3.67 -5.67
CA ALA A 70 5.91 4.35 -6.39
C ALA A 70 6.11 3.77 -7.80
N GLU A 71 6.16 2.45 -7.91
CA GLU A 71 6.38 1.79 -9.20
C GLU A 71 5.13 1.86 -10.10
N LEU A 72 3.93 1.78 -9.53
CA LEU A 72 2.69 1.99 -10.29
C LEU A 72 2.59 3.41 -10.83
N ALA A 73 2.87 4.43 -10.01
CA ALA A 73 2.89 5.82 -10.44
C ALA A 73 3.90 6.03 -11.59
N ARG A 74 5.08 5.40 -11.50
CA ARG A 74 6.08 5.40 -12.59
C ARG A 74 5.50 4.81 -13.88
N ASN A 75 4.85 3.65 -13.81
CA ASN A 75 4.24 2.99 -14.97
C ASN A 75 3.08 3.81 -15.57
N LEU A 76 2.39 4.62 -14.77
CA LEU A 76 1.35 5.55 -15.21
C LEU A 76 1.89 6.89 -15.74
N GLY A 77 3.21 7.09 -15.71
CA GLY A 77 3.84 8.36 -16.10
C GLY A 77 3.59 9.51 -15.12
N GLN A 78 3.13 9.21 -13.91
CA GLN A 78 2.90 10.20 -12.86
C GLN A 78 4.24 10.59 -12.22
N LYS A 79 4.42 11.89 -11.94
CA LYS A 79 5.66 12.41 -11.34
C LYS A 79 5.70 12.29 -9.82
N THR A 80 4.57 11.99 -9.19
CA THR A 80 4.43 11.90 -7.75
C THR A 80 3.31 10.92 -7.38
N TYR A 81 3.38 10.41 -6.16
CA TYR A 81 2.38 9.57 -5.51
C TYR A 81 2.28 9.99 -4.05
N LEU A 82 1.16 9.66 -3.42
CA LEU A 82 0.86 10.11 -2.07
C LEU A 82 1.01 8.99 -1.05
N VAL A 83 1.46 9.34 0.15
CA VAL A 83 1.60 8.40 1.26
C VAL A 83 0.93 8.94 2.50
N ALA A 84 -0.21 8.35 2.87
CA ALA A 84 -0.83 8.57 4.17
C ALA A 84 0.04 7.94 5.28
N ARG A 85 0.37 8.74 6.30
CA ARG A 85 1.26 8.34 7.40
C ARG A 85 0.45 7.83 8.59
N LYS A 86 1.04 6.97 9.42
CA LYS A 86 0.45 6.44 10.66
C LYS A 86 0.67 7.34 11.87
N SER A 87 1.55 8.31 11.74
CA SER A 87 1.77 9.37 12.72
C SER A 87 2.19 10.66 12.04
N VAL A 88 1.89 11.79 12.67
CA VAL A 88 2.36 13.12 12.24
C VAL A 88 3.88 13.11 12.17
N LYS A 89 4.43 13.66 11.09
CA LYS A 89 5.88 13.80 10.90
C LYS A 89 6.29 15.27 10.99
N ALA A 90 7.54 15.54 11.33
CA ALA A 90 8.05 16.90 11.52
C ALA A 90 7.92 17.83 10.29
N TYR A 91 7.82 17.26 9.09
CA TYR A 91 7.65 18.00 7.84
C TYR A 91 6.17 18.24 7.46
N MET A 92 5.22 17.73 8.25
CA MET A 92 3.80 17.86 7.96
C MET A 92 3.25 19.13 8.57
N ASP A 93 2.86 20.07 7.71
CA ASP A 93 2.12 21.25 8.08
C ASP A 93 0.61 20.97 8.03
N ASP A 94 -0.10 21.36 9.08
CA ASP A 94 -1.56 21.23 9.29
C ASP A 94 -2.21 19.93 8.71
N PRO A 95 -1.80 18.73 9.14
CA PRO A 95 -2.29 17.49 8.52
C PRO A 95 -3.74 17.18 8.89
N ILE A 96 -4.53 16.73 7.91
CA ILE A 96 -5.81 16.08 8.19
C ILE A 96 -5.59 14.68 8.74
N CYS A 97 -6.52 14.20 9.57
CA CYS A 97 -6.46 12.89 10.20
C CYS A 97 -7.79 12.16 10.06
N VAL A 98 -7.73 10.86 9.80
CA VAL A 98 -8.85 9.93 9.99
C VAL A 98 -8.43 8.82 10.94
N GLU A 99 -9.37 8.38 11.77
CA GLU A 99 -9.20 7.22 12.64
C GLU A 99 -9.91 6.03 12.01
N ASP A 100 -9.26 4.87 12.04
CA ASP A 100 -9.76 3.60 11.53
C ASP A 100 -9.66 2.51 12.61
N GLU A 101 -10.63 1.61 12.63
CA GLU A 101 -10.67 0.49 13.57
C GLU A 101 -10.26 -0.80 12.86
N SER A 102 -9.06 -1.28 13.17
CA SER A 102 -8.50 -2.44 12.48
C SER A 102 -9.14 -3.74 12.95
N ILE A 103 -9.54 -4.58 11.99
CA ILE A 103 -10.07 -5.93 12.26
C ILE A 103 -8.96 -6.91 12.69
N THR A 104 -7.72 -6.69 12.23
CA THR A 104 -6.61 -7.66 12.36
C THR A 104 -5.50 -7.21 13.31
N THR A 105 -5.52 -5.97 13.79
CA THR A 105 -4.57 -5.47 14.78
C THR A 105 -5.30 -4.86 15.96
N MET A 106 -4.77 -5.04 17.17
CA MET A 106 -5.39 -4.43 18.35
C MET A 106 -5.21 -2.91 18.33
N GLY A 107 -6.32 -2.18 18.38
CA GLY A 107 -6.36 -0.74 18.60
C GLY A 107 -6.74 0.10 17.39
N LYS A 108 -7.03 1.36 17.68
CA LYS A 108 -7.34 2.41 16.71
C LYS A 108 -6.08 2.75 15.91
N GLN A 109 -6.17 2.71 14.58
CA GLN A 109 -5.14 3.25 13.70
C GLN A 109 -5.53 4.66 13.28
N LYS A 110 -4.52 5.50 13.05
CA LYS A 110 -4.73 6.84 12.50
C LYS A 110 -3.97 6.96 11.20
N LEU A 111 -4.58 7.65 10.24
CA LEU A 111 -3.94 8.01 8.98
C LEU A 111 -3.93 9.53 8.84
N TYR A 112 -2.77 10.05 8.49
CA TYR A 112 -2.49 11.48 8.38
C TYR A 112 -2.06 11.81 6.94
N LEU A 113 -2.58 12.91 6.42
CA LEU A 113 -2.20 13.47 5.13
C LEU A 113 -1.90 14.97 5.29
N SER A 114 -0.77 15.43 4.75
CA SER A 114 -0.33 16.83 4.91
C SER A 114 -1.28 17.79 4.18
N ALA A 115 -1.37 19.05 4.64
CA ALA A 115 -2.19 20.05 3.95
C ALA A 115 -1.78 20.25 2.48
N SER A 116 -0.47 20.17 2.18
CA SER A 116 0.04 20.28 0.81
C SER A 116 -0.41 19.11 -0.06
N ASP A 117 -0.40 17.89 0.46
CA ASP A 117 -0.91 16.71 -0.26
C ASP A 117 -2.42 16.82 -0.50
N VAL A 118 -3.18 17.29 0.51
CA VAL A 118 -4.63 17.55 0.38
C VAL A 118 -4.92 18.59 -0.71
N ALA A 119 -4.14 19.67 -0.74
CA ALA A 119 -4.27 20.70 -1.76
C ALA A 119 -3.96 20.14 -3.16
N LEU A 120 -2.95 19.28 -3.28
CA LEU A 120 -2.54 18.66 -4.54
C LEU A 120 -3.65 17.79 -5.15
N ILE A 121 -4.37 17.02 -4.34
CA ILE A 121 -5.41 16.09 -4.81
C ILE A 121 -6.83 16.62 -4.77
N ARG A 122 -7.02 17.88 -4.38
CA ARG A 122 -8.36 18.46 -4.29
C ARG A 122 -9.03 18.48 -5.68
N GLY A 123 -10.16 17.79 -5.79
CA GLY A 123 -10.90 17.65 -7.05
C GLY A 123 -10.24 16.73 -8.09
N LYS A 124 -9.25 15.93 -7.67
CA LYS A 124 -8.51 15.00 -8.52
C LYS A 124 -9.03 13.57 -8.42
N LYS A 125 -8.85 12.79 -9.48
CA LYS A 125 -9.15 11.35 -9.49
C LYS A 125 -7.98 10.57 -8.90
N VAL A 126 -8.12 10.17 -7.64
CA VAL A 126 -7.10 9.44 -6.87
C VAL A 126 -7.45 7.95 -6.85
N LEU A 127 -6.46 7.10 -7.11
CA LEU A 127 -6.50 5.65 -6.90
C LEU A 127 -5.94 5.30 -5.51
#